data_AF-A0A261CF87-F1
#
_entry.id   AF-A0A261CF87-F1
#
_cell.length_a   1.000
_cell.length_b   1.000
_cell.length_c   1.000
_cell.angle_alpha   90.00
_cell.angle_beta   90.00
_cell.angle_gamma   90.00
#
_symmetry.space_group_name_H-M   'P 1'
#
loop_
_entity.id
_entity.type
_entity.pdbx_description
1 polymer ?
#
loop_
_entity_poly.entity_id
_entity_poly.type
_entity_poly.pdbx_seq_one_letter_code
_entity_poly.pdbx_strand_id
1 'polypeptide(L)'
;MHRKAYGRKSANFNSADAEQMLSHILSEFMNSIMYRDIGRLEKIVYMKDEFSISPTGMQQLYDLFNGNRVEIRSYRIRSSGEVTSTIVFTNQMTQVANLFWMVFKNQLSDNPYEWKITDMKLMFNGFGPPRDFAGFDGILDFSD
;
A
#
# COMPACT_ATOMS: atom_id res chain seq x y z
N MET A 1 20.44 -42.12 1.66
CA MET A 1 20.72 -40.75 1.18
C MET A 1 19.96 -39.76 2.05
N HIS A 2 20.63 -39.16 3.04
CA HIS A 2 20.02 -38.16 3.93
C HIS A 2 20.02 -36.78 3.24
N ARG A 3 18.83 -36.24 2.95
CA ARG A 3 18.69 -34.82 2.59
C ARG A 3 18.98 -34.00 3.84
N LYS A 4 20.09 -33.25 3.83
CA LYS A 4 20.33 -32.16 4.79
C LYS A 4 19.30 -31.07 4.49
N ALA A 5 18.32 -30.91 5.36
CA ALA A 5 17.50 -29.71 5.38
C ALA A 5 18.41 -28.54 5.80
N TYR A 6 18.80 -27.71 4.84
CA TYR A 6 19.41 -26.42 5.15
C TYR A 6 18.30 -25.54 5.72
N GLY A 7 18.20 -25.53 7.05
CA GLY A 7 17.46 -24.50 7.77
C GLY A 7 18.06 -23.16 7.41
N ARG A 8 17.40 -22.44 6.50
CA ARG A 8 17.79 -21.11 6.07
C ARG A 8 17.70 -20.21 7.30
N LYS A 9 18.84 -19.71 7.78
CA LYS A 9 18.87 -18.64 8.76
C LYS A 9 18.14 -17.45 8.13
N SER A 10 16.89 -17.26 8.54
CA SER A 10 16.17 -16.00 8.41
C SER A 10 17.12 -14.91 8.92
N ALA A 11 17.66 -14.08 8.03
CA ALA A 11 18.16 -12.79 8.47
C ALA A 11 16.97 -12.13 9.17
N ASN A 12 17.12 -11.79 10.45
CA ASN A 12 16.04 -11.27 11.28
C ASN A 12 15.49 -9.97 10.67
N PHE A 13 14.51 -10.09 9.77
CA PHE A 13 13.80 -8.97 9.19
C PHE A 13 13.13 -8.21 10.33
N ASN A 14 13.63 -7.01 10.59
CA ASN A 14 13.26 -6.23 11.76
C ASN A 14 12.36 -5.04 11.37
N SER A 15 12.02 -4.21 12.35
CA SER A 15 11.16 -3.03 12.15
C SER A 15 11.74 -2.01 11.17
N ALA A 16 13.05 -1.75 11.23
CA ALA A 16 13.71 -0.79 10.34
C ALA A 16 13.71 -1.29 8.89
N ASP A 17 13.97 -2.58 8.69
CA ASP A 17 13.89 -3.21 7.35
C ASP A 17 12.46 -3.11 6.78
N ALA A 18 11.45 -3.30 7.63
CA ALA A 18 10.05 -3.18 7.25
C ALA A 18 9.66 -1.75 6.86
N GLU A 19 10.09 -0.75 7.62
CA GLU A 19 9.81 0.66 7.32
C GLU A 19 10.46 1.12 6.01
N GLN A 20 11.72 0.71 5.78
CA GLN A 20 12.41 0.99 4.53
C GLN A 20 11.73 0.30 3.35
N MET A 21 11.36 -0.97 3.49
CA MET A 21 10.63 -1.73 2.48
C MET A 21 9.27 -1.10 2.16
N LEU A 22 8.48 -0.74 3.17
CA LEU A 22 7.18 -0.09 2.99
C LEU A 22 7.32 1.27 2.30
N SER A 23 8.29 2.08 2.72
CA SER A 23 8.55 3.38 2.12
C SER A 23 8.93 3.25 0.65
N HIS A 24 9.80 2.28 0.32
CA HIS A 24 10.20 2.00 -1.05
C HIS A 24 9.02 1.56 -1.91
N ILE A 25 8.29 0.51 -1.50
CA ILE A 25 7.22 -0.05 -2.32
C ILE A 25 6.04 0.92 -2.49
N LEU A 26 5.71 1.72 -1.46
CA LEU A 26 4.65 2.72 -1.56
C LEU A 26 5.06 3.90 -2.43
N SER A 27 6.33 4.30 -2.40
CA SER A 27 6.85 5.30 -3.34
C SER A 27 6.78 4.80 -4.78
N GLU A 28 7.20 3.55 -5.03
CA GLU A 28 7.09 2.93 -6.34
C GLU A 28 5.63 2.80 -6.80
N PHE A 29 4.72 2.42 -5.90
CA PHE A 29 3.29 2.36 -6.16
C PHE A 29 2.72 3.71 -6.58
N MET A 30 2.97 4.75 -5.79
CA MET A 30 2.49 6.09 -6.11
C MET A 30 3.11 6.63 -7.38
N ASN A 31 4.42 6.46 -7.59
CA ASN A 31 5.10 6.91 -8.80
C ASN A 31 4.52 6.21 -10.04
N SER A 32 4.33 4.89 -9.97
CA SER A 32 3.70 4.14 -11.08
C SER A 32 2.32 4.70 -11.41
N ILE A 33 1.54 5.06 -10.38
CA ILE A 33 0.22 5.66 -10.60
C ILE A 33 0.29 7.07 -11.18
N MET A 34 1.14 7.94 -10.63
CA MET A 34 1.28 9.33 -11.09
C MET A 34 1.78 9.43 -12.53
N TYR A 35 2.70 8.53 -12.93
CA TYR A 35 3.20 8.45 -14.30
C TYR A 35 2.35 7.55 -15.21
N ARG A 36 1.30 6.92 -14.67
CA ARG A 36 0.44 5.97 -15.39
C ARG A 36 1.22 4.83 -16.05
N ASP A 37 2.29 4.40 -15.38
CA ASP A 37 3.21 3.34 -15.83
C ASP A 37 2.71 1.98 -15.36
N ILE A 38 1.93 1.32 -16.21
CA ILE A 38 1.37 -0.01 -15.97
C ILE A 38 2.49 -1.04 -15.75
N GLY A 39 3.53 -1.02 -16.58
CA GLY A 39 4.60 -2.01 -16.51
C GLY A 39 5.42 -1.91 -15.22
N ARG A 40 5.56 -0.70 -14.65
CA ARG A 40 6.15 -0.50 -13.33
C ARG A 40 5.21 -0.96 -12.22
N LEU A 41 3.91 -0.69 -12.33
CA LEU A 41 2.91 -1.11 -11.34
C LEU A 41 2.80 -2.65 -11.25
N GLU A 42 2.84 -3.35 -12.39
CA GLU A 42 2.78 -4.82 -12.46
C GLU A 42 4.02 -5.51 -11.85
N LYS A 43 5.14 -4.80 -11.73
CA LYS A 43 6.33 -5.33 -11.03
C LYS A 43 6.15 -5.39 -9.52
N ILE A 44 5.37 -4.46 -8.96
CA ILE A 44 5.22 -4.29 -7.50
C ILE A 44 3.88 -4.80 -6.97
N VAL A 45 2.87 -4.97 -7.82
CA VAL A 45 1.60 -5.62 -7.46
C VAL A 45 1.64 -7.08 -7.92
N TYR A 46 1.26 -7.99 -7.04
CA TYR A 46 1.05 -9.38 -7.42
C TYR A 46 -0.26 -9.51 -8.18
N MET A 47 -0.16 -9.82 -9.48
CA MET A 47 -1.30 -10.11 -10.33
C MET A 47 -1.47 -11.64 -10.36
N LYS A 48 -2.54 -12.13 -9.77
CA LYS A 48 -2.90 -13.56 -9.87
C LYS A 48 -3.46 -13.80 -11.27
N ASP A 49 -3.01 -14.84 -11.98
CA ASP A 49 -3.59 -15.38 -13.22
C ASP A 49 -3.63 -14.42 -14.44
N GLU A 50 -2.49 -14.15 -15.11
CA GLU A 50 -2.39 -13.45 -16.43
C GLU A 50 -3.15 -12.11 -16.60
N PHE A 51 -3.74 -11.57 -15.54
CA PHE A 51 -4.42 -10.28 -15.58
C PHE A 51 -3.38 -9.16 -15.61
N SER A 52 -3.51 -8.28 -16.60
CA SER A 52 -2.79 -7.01 -16.65
C SER A 52 -3.68 -5.88 -16.16
N ILE A 53 -3.07 -4.80 -15.71
CA ILE A 53 -3.82 -3.59 -15.35
C ILE A 53 -4.25 -2.92 -16.66
N SER A 54 -5.56 -2.87 -16.89
CA SER A 54 -6.08 -2.19 -18.08
C SER A 54 -5.80 -0.68 -18.02
N PRO A 55 -5.70 0.01 -19.18
CA PRO A 55 -5.58 1.47 -19.21
C PRO A 55 -6.70 2.18 -18.44
N THR A 56 -7.92 1.66 -18.49
CA THR A 56 -9.06 2.19 -17.71
C THR A 56 -8.86 1.99 -16.21
N GLY A 57 -8.39 0.81 -15.78
CA GLY A 57 -8.05 0.56 -14.37
C GLY A 57 -6.92 1.49 -13.89
N MET A 58 -5.91 1.73 -14.73
CA MET A 58 -4.84 2.69 -14.46
C MET A 58 -5.39 4.12 -14.29
N GLN A 59 -6.33 4.54 -15.16
CA GLN A 59 -6.99 5.84 -15.02
C GLN A 59 -7.77 5.96 -13.71
N GLN A 60 -8.52 4.92 -13.33
CA GLN A 60 -9.26 4.90 -12.05
C GLN A 60 -8.32 4.99 -10.83
N LEU A 61 -7.19 4.29 -10.86
CA LEU A 61 -6.17 4.42 -9.82
C LEU A 61 -5.58 5.84 -9.79
N TYR A 62 -5.30 6.43 -10.95
CA TYR A 62 -4.85 7.81 -11.02
C TYR A 62 -5.86 8.76 -10.38
N ASP A 63 -7.14 8.66 -10.73
CA ASP A 63 -8.17 9.54 -10.19
C ASP A 63 -8.36 9.36 -8.68
N LEU A 64 -8.18 8.13 -8.18
CA LEU A 64 -8.28 7.83 -6.75
C LEU A 64 -7.08 8.35 -5.94
N PHE A 65 -5.87 8.26 -6.48
CA PHE A 65 -4.62 8.50 -5.76
C PHE A 65 -3.95 9.85 -6.08
N ASN A 66 -4.33 10.51 -7.17
CA ASN A 66 -3.73 11.78 -7.57
C ASN A 66 -3.99 12.88 -6.53
N GLY A 67 -2.92 13.62 -6.21
CA GLY A 67 -2.93 14.65 -5.17
C GLY A 67 -2.99 14.12 -3.74
N ASN A 68 -2.97 12.79 -3.53
CA ASN A 68 -2.93 12.24 -2.18
C ASN A 68 -1.52 12.23 -1.60
N ARG A 69 -1.39 12.65 -0.35
CA ARG A 69 -0.27 12.32 0.54
C ARG A 69 -0.46 10.93 1.12
N VAL A 70 0.61 10.14 1.14
CA VAL A 70 0.64 8.79 1.73
C VAL A 70 1.23 8.84 3.13
N GLU A 71 0.60 8.14 4.08
CA GLU A 71 1.08 8.00 5.45
C GLU A 71 0.87 6.56 5.95
N ILE A 72 1.95 5.94 6.43
CA ILE A 72 1.88 4.63 7.09
C ILE A 72 1.42 4.86 8.53
N ARG A 73 0.24 4.35 8.91
CA ARG A 73 -0.30 4.49 10.28
C ARG A 73 0.19 3.40 11.22
N SER A 74 0.28 2.18 10.71
CA SER A 74 0.74 1.03 11.50
C SER A 74 1.19 -0.08 10.55
N TYR A 75 2.09 -0.94 11.03
CA TYR A 75 2.43 -2.18 10.35
C TYR A 75 2.72 -3.29 11.36
N ARG A 76 2.63 -4.53 10.89
CA ARG A 76 2.95 -5.73 11.67
C ARG A 76 3.67 -6.73 10.79
N ILE A 77 4.82 -7.20 11.28
CA ILE A 77 5.57 -8.31 10.69
C ILE A 77 4.99 -9.60 11.26
N ARG A 78 4.55 -10.51 10.40
CA ARG A 78 4.04 -11.83 10.77
C ARG A 78 5.15 -12.87 10.79
N SER A 79 4.98 -13.93 11.57
CA SER A 79 5.93 -15.05 11.63
C SER A 79 6.11 -15.77 10.28
N SER A 80 5.14 -15.63 9.38
CA SER A 80 5.21 -16.10 7.99
C SER A 80 6.18 -15.29 7.11
N GLY A 81 6.73 -14.17 7.61
CA GLY A 81 7.52 -13.23 6.80
C GLY A 81 6.67 -12.24 6.01
N GLU A 82 5.36 -12.18 6.25
CA GLU A 82 4.47 -11.21 5.63
C GLU A 82 4.45 -9.91 6.44
N VAL A 83 4.32 -8.77 5.77
CA VAL A 83 4.06 -7.49 6.43
C VAL A 83 2.63 -7.06 6.10
N THR A 84 1.86 -6.70 7.13
CA THR A 84 0.53 -6.09 6.95
C THR A 84 0.58 -4.65 7.43
N SER A 85 0.04 -3.70 6.67
CA SER A 85 0.07 -2.28 7.03
C SER A 85 -1.28 -1.61 6.83
N THR A 86 -1.59 -0.64 7.69
CA THR A 86 -2.65 0.34 7.47
C THR A 86 -2.06 1.63 6.93
N ILE A 87 -2.51 2.06 5.76
CA ILE A 87 -1.98 3.22 5.04
C ILE A 87 -3.11 4.19 4.78
N VAL A 88 -2.88 5.46 5.09
CA VAL A 88 -3.82 6.54 4.82
C VAL A 88 -3.34 7.33 3.62
N PHE A 89 -4.26 7.54 2.67
CA PHE A 89 -4.11 8.45 1.55
C PHE A 89 -5.00 9.66 1.79
N THR A 90 -4.40 10.85 1.85
CA THR A 90 -5.13 12.10 2.12
C THR A 90 -4.95 13.11 1.01
N ASN A 91 -6.02 13.66 0.48
CA ASN A 91 -5.96 14.84 -0.39
C ASN A 91 -6.29 16.08 0.45
N GLN A 92 -5.35 17.01 0.60
CA GLN A 92 -5.58 18.21 1.41
C GLN A 92 -6.56 19.19 0.75
N MET A 93 -6.67 19.18 -0.58
CA MET A 93 -7.57 20.07 -1.32
C MET A 93 -9.02 19.60 -1.25
N THR A 94 -9.23 18.28 -1.32
CA THR A 94 -10.59 17.68 -1.33
C THR A 94 -10.99 17.05 -0.01
N GLN A 95 -10.14 17.13 1.02
CA GLN A 95 -10.29 16.43 2.31
C GLN A 95 -10.60 14.93 2.22
N VAL A 96 -10.32 14.29 1.08
CA VAL A 96 -10.54 12.86 0.93
C VAL A 96 -9.53 12.13 1.81
N ALA A 97 -10.02 11.20 2.64
CA ALA A 97 -9.20 10.35 3.48
C ALA A 97 -9.59 8.88 3.23
N ASN A 98 -8.70 8.17 2.54
CA ASN A 98 -8.85 6.74 2.31
C ASN A 98 -7.91 5.97 3.23
N LEU A 99 -8.45 5.03 4.01
CA LEU A 99 -7.66 4.08 4.78
C LEU A 99 -7.65 2.74 4.06
N PHE A 100 -6.46 2.26 3.72
CA PHE A 100 -6.26 0.94 3.16
C PHE A 100 -5.57 0.02 4.15
N TRP A 101 -6.00 -1.23 4.15
CA TRP A 101 -5.21 -2.33 4.68
C TRP A 101 -4.50 -3.02 3.51
N MET A 102 -3.18 -3.17 3.61
CA MET A 102 -2.34 -3.76 2.58
C MET A 102 -1.52 -4.92 3.12
N VAL A 103 -1.29 -5.92 2.27
CA VAL A 103 -0.43 -7.08 2.56
C VAL A 103 0.75 -7.08 1.60
N PHE A 104 1.93 -7.25 2.16
CA PHE A 104 3.19 -7.31 1.46
C PHE A 104 3.84 -8.67 1.70
N LYS A 105 4.27 -9.33 0.62
CA LYS A 105 4.99 -10.59 0.69
C LYS A 105 6.19 -10.57 -0.22
N ASN A 106 7.29 -11.14 0.27
CA ASN A 106 8.44 -11.46 -0.55
C ASN A 106 8.09 -12.68 -1.45
N GLN A 107 8.18 -12.53 -2.77
CA GLN A 107 7.74 -13.55 -3.73
C GLN A 107 8.77 -14.66 -3.95
N LEU A 108 10.06 -14.37 -3.76
CA LEU A 108 11.14 -15.31 -3.99
C LEU A 108 12.08 -15.29 -2.79
N SER A 109 12.09 -16.40 -2.03
CA SER A 109 12.89 -16.52 -0.81
C SER A 109 14.39 -16.29 -0.99
N ASP A 110 14.88 -16.27 -2.23
CA ASP A 110 16.28 -16.03 -2.59
C ASP A 110 16.63 -14.54 -2.78
N ASN A 111 15.66 -13.67 -3.10
CA ASN A 111 15.88 -12.23 -3.26
C ASN A 111 15.18 -11.46 -2.13
N PRO A 112 15.91 -10.94 -1.12
CA PRO A 112 15.31 -10.24 0.00
C PRO A 112 14.63 -8.91 -0.39
N TYR A 113 14.88 -8.41 -1.60
CA TYR A 113 14.36 -7.13 -2.10
C TYR A 113 13.09 -7.26 -2.95
N GLU A 114 12.61 -8.49 -3.22
CA GLU A 114 11.46 -8.72 -4.12
C GLU A 114 10.12 -8.77 -3.37
N TRP A 115 9.78 -7.65 -2.74
CA TRP A 115 8.50 -7.48 -2.08
C TRP A 115 7.43 -7.02 -3.06
N LYS A 116 6.24 -7.61 -2.95
CA LYS A 116 5.06 -7.20 -3.72
C LYS A 116 3.86 -6.94 -2.82
N ILE A 117 3.00 -6.04 -3.27
CA ILE A 117 1.65 -5.84 -2.76
C ILE A 117 0.81 -7.03 -3.23
N THR A 118 0.41 -7.90 -2.31
CA THR A 118 -0.39 -9.09 -2.64
C THR A 118 -1.87 -8.93 -2.38
N ASP A 119 -2.23 -7.97 -1.53
CA ASP A 119 -3.62 -7.66 -1.23
C ASP A 119 -3.73 -6.19 -0.83
N MET A 120 -4.85 -5.58 -1.20
CA MET A 120 -5.19 -4.20 -0.89
C MET A 120 -6.69 -4.12 -0.70
N LYS A 121 -7.11 -3.70 0.49
CA LYS A 121 -8.51 -3.53 0.85
C LYS A 121 -8.77 -2.12 1.35
N LEU A 122 -9.77 -1.47 0.76
CA LEU A 122 -10.32 -0.22 1.28
C LEU A 122 -11.07 -0.51 2.58
N MET A 123 -10.61 0.07 3.67
CA MET A 123 -11.18 -0.11 5.01
C MET A 123 -12.12 1.03 5.39
N PHE A 124 -11.78 2.23 4.96
CA PHE A 124 -12.58 3.43 5.18
C PHE A 124 -12.38 4.40 4.02
N ASN A 125 -13.46 5.05 3.62
CA ASN A 125 -13.47 6.12 2.63
C ASN A 125 -14.27 7.29 3.21
N GLY A 126 -13.58 8.38 3.52
CA GLY A 126 -14.18 9.61 4.00
C GLY A 126 -14.10 10.69 2.93
N PHE A 127 -15.24 11.31 2.65
CA PHE A 127 -15.35 12.53 1.85
C PHE A 127 -15.70 13.69 2.78
N GLY A 128 -14.94 14.79 2.71
CA GLY A 128 -15.24 16.03 3.43
C GLY A 128 -15.29 17.22 2.47
N PRO A 129 -16.07 18.27 2.76
CA PRO A 129 -15.97 19.52 2.00
C PRO A 129 -14.58 20.14 2.21
N PRO A 130 -14.01 20.89 1.26
CA PRO A 130 -12.75 21.63 1.45
C PRO A 130 -12.76 22.45 2.76
N ARG A 131 -11.60 22.64 3.42
CA ARG A 131 -11.53 23.35 4.72
C ARG A 131 -12.10 24.76 4.66
N ASP A 132 -12.09 25.35 3.46
CA ASP A 132 -12.56 26.71 3.19
C ASP A 132 -13.93 26.75 2.50
N PHE A 133 -14.68 25.63 2.51
CA PHE A 133 -16.04 25.63 2.01
C PHE A 133 -16.92 26.38 3.02
N ALA A 134 -17.18 27.65 2.72
CA ALA A 134 -18.00 28.54 3.53
C ALA A 134 -19.36 27.86 3.86
N GLY A 135 -19.54 27.44 5.12
CA GLY A 135 -20.79 26.88 5.63
C GLY A 135 -20.70 25.62 6.48
N PHE A 136 -19.52 25.02 6.66
CA PHE A 136 -19.36 23.87 7.57
C PHE A 136 -18.92 24.34 8.97
N ASP A 137 -19.86 24.91 9.73
CA ASP A 137 -19.70 25.08 11.18
C ASP A 137 -19.66 23.68 11.80
N GLY A 138 -18.44 23.27 12.19
CA GLY A 138 -18.16 21.93 12.65
C GLY A 138 -19.02 21.52 13.84
N ILE A 139 -19.91 20.55 13.60
CA ILE A 139 -20.34 19.58 14.60
C ILE A 139 -20.47 18.23 13.88
N LEU A 140 -19.39 17.45 13.82
CA LEU A 140 -19.53 15.99 13.87
C LEU A 140 -19.69 15.67 15.35
N ASP A 141 -20.94 15.56 15.78
CA ASP A 141 -21.26 15.10 17.13
C ASP A 141 -20.91 13.61 17.23
N PHE A 142 -19.89 13.30 18.01
CA PHE A 142 -19.54 11.94 18.43
C PHE A 142 -19.86 11.84 19.92
N SER A 143 -21.14 11.88 20.28
CA SER A 143 -21.60 11.44 21.59
C SER A 143 -22.25 10.05 21.44
N ASP A 144 -21.56 9.05 22.00
CA ASP A 144 -21.92 7.65 22.33
C ASP A 144 -23.13 6.98 21.68
#